data_AF-A0A550CZ32-F1
#
_entry.id   AF-A0A550CZ32-F1
#
_cell.length_a   1.000
_cell.length_b   1.000
_cell.length_c   1.000
_cell.angle_alpha   90.00
_cell.angle_beta   90.00
_cell.angle_gamma   90.00
#
_symmetry.space_group_name_H-M   'P 1'
#
loop_
_entity.id
_entity.type
_entity.pdbx_description
1 polymer ?
#
loop_
_entity_poly.entity_id
_entity_poly.type
_entity_poly.pdbx_seq_one_letter_code
_entity_poly.pdbx_strand_id
1 'polypeptide(L)'
;MSSSTLAFALAILALAPPTACQTPAASLASFYSLTTSTAFPFPTATMSPDDAQDLLTSRWGLIKGRIQDGNDTLAFVDDPFPDQPAPGSSEDTSSTSAPVLRVTYPAGSFSHSTGGAQFINLWNSTNASTAQFSDLDSSDIGFGSLLLEYEVAFDADFDWVQGGKLPGLRGGLDSTGCSGGSEPGVAAGDSCFSTRLMWRTEGAGEVYAYAPETESLCEQDDIICNDDYGVSMGRGRFGFQAGRWNRIAMLVQLNSPASASNGNIELYYNGQPVVTQQNLRLRATSAVSANGLFFSTFFGGSDESWATPNTTHTYFRNMRMWGSVEASNSTGSVNRASRNGGPDVLAVMLAMGLAVAAAWVL
;
A
#
# COMPACT_ATOMS: atom_id res chain seq x y z
N MET A 1 56.26 33.81 -36.82
CA MET A 1 54.79 33.78 -36.77
C MET A 1 54.40 32.52 -36.00
N SER A 2 54.12 32.66 -34.70
CA SER A 2 53.72 31.55 -33.81
C SER A 2 52.30 31.85 -33.34
N SER A 3 51.36 30.97 -33.69
CA SER A 3 49.98 31.03 -33.21
C SER A 3 49.86 30.25 -31.91
N SER A 4 49.49 30.93 -30.84
CA SER A 4 49.08 30.32 -29.58
C SER A 4 47.55 30.29 -29.52
N THR A 5 46.97 29.09 -29.57
CA THR A 5 45.55 28.83 -29.30
C THR A 5 45.34 28.74 -27.79
N LEU A 6 44.60 29.68 -27.20
CA LEU A 6 44.05 29.55 -25.85
C LEU A 6 42.76 28.72 -25.92
N ALA A 7 42.75 27.57 -25.25
CA ALA A 7 41.53 26.82 -24.97
C ALA A 7 40.92 27.35 -23.66
N PHE A 8 39.69 27.89 -23.73
CA PHE A 8 38.89 28.20 -22.55
C PHE A 8 38.22 26.91 -22.05
N ALA A 9 38.60 26.45 -20.86
CA ALA A 9 37.88 25.40 -20.15
C ALA A 9 36.64 26.02 -19.48
N LEU A 10 35.45 25.64 -19.95
CA LEU A 10 34.18 26.01 -19.33
C LEU A 10 33.92 25.06 -18.16
N ALA A 11 34.16 25.50 -16.93
CA ALA A 11 33.77 24.76 -15.73
C ALA A 11 32.25 24.86 -15.56
N ILE A 12 31.53 23.79 -15.88
CA ILE A 12 30.11 23.66 -15.55
C ILE A 12 30.04 23.37 -14.04
N LEU A 13 29.73 24.41 -13.26
CA LEU A 13 29.32 24.23 -11.86
C LEU A 13 27.97 23.50 -11.88
N ALA A 14 27.95 22.21 -11.55
CA ALA A 14 26.73 21.48 -11.28
C ALA A 14 26.10 22.07 -10.01
N LEU A 15 25.11 22.94 -10.18
CA LEU A 15 24.23 23.35 -9.09
C LEU A 15 23.47 22.11 -8.62
N ALA A 16 23.74 21.65 -7.40
CA ALA A 16 22.92 20.64 -6.76
C ALA A 16 21.47 21.13 -6.75
N PRO A 17 20.48 20.31 -7.16
CA PRO A 17 19.09 20.71 -7.09
C PRO A 17 18.74 21.11 -5.65
N PRO A 18 17.86 22.10 -5.45
CA PRO A 18 17.42 22.47 -4.11
C PRO A 18 16.89 21.21 -3.43
N THR A 19 17.37 20.94 -2.22
CA THR A 19 16.87 19.85 -1.38
C THR A 19 15.36 20.00 -1.27
N ALA A 20 14.63 19.16 -2.01
CA ALA A 20 13.18 19.18 -2.00
C ALA A 20 12.71 19.03 -0.55
N CYS A 21 11.79 19.92 -0.13
CA CYS A 21 11.24 19.88 1.21
C CYS A 21 10.63 18.49 1.43
N GLN A 22 11.20 17.70 2.35
CA GLN A 22 10.65 16.41 2.69
C GLN A 22 9.44 16.60 3.59
N THR A 23 8.41 15.77 3.39
CA THR A 23 7.22 15.76 4.21
C THR A 23 7.28 14.56 5.16
N PRO A 24 7.51 14.77 6.47
CA PRO A 24 7.46 13.70 7.47
C PRO A 24 6.05 13.13 7.59
N ALA A 25 5.93 11.83 7.87
CA ALA A 25 4.63 11.18 8.04
C ALA A 25 3.82 11.80 9.19
N ALA A 26 4.47 12.24 10.29
CA ALA A 26 3.79 12.95 11.37
C ALA A 26 3.15 14.28 10.94
N SER A 27 3.77 14.99 9.98
CA SER A 27 3.19 16.20 9.39
C SER A 27 1.97 15.86 8.53
N LEU A 28 2.03 14.76 7.76
CA LEU A 28 0.86 14.24 7.03
C LEU A 28 -0.26 13.85 7.98
N ALA A 29 0.04 13.12 9.05
CA ALA A 29 -0.93 12.75 10.07
C ALA A 29 -1.63 13.98 10.67
N SER A 30 -0.86 15.04 10.95
CA SER A 30 -1.41 16.30 11.43
C SER A 30 -2.30 16.99 10.39
N PHE A 31 -1.85 17.04 9.13
CA PHE A 31 -2.61 17.64 8.01
C PHE A 31 -3.95 16.92 7.79
N TYR A 32 -3.95 15.59 7.83
CA TYR A 32 -5.14 14.75 7.67
C TYR A 32 -5.94 14.53 8.96
N SER A 33 -5.59 15.22 10.05
CA SER A 33 -6.25 15.09 11.35
C SER A 33 -6.33 13.63 11.85
N LEU A 34 -5.26 12.86 11.66
CA LEU A 34 -5.12 11.49 12.16
C LEU A 34 -4.72 11.52 13.64
N THR A 35 -5.74 11.50 14.51
CA THR A 35 -5.59 11.77 15.95
C THR A 35 -5.05 10.60 16.76
N THR A 36 -5.07 9.38 16.22
CA THR A 36 -4.60 8.17 16.92
C THR A 36 -3.36 7.63 16.22
N SER A 37 -2.40 7.10 16.98
CA SER A 37 -1.19 6.50 16.41
C SER A 37 -0.76 5.25 17.15
N THR A 38 -0.06 4.35 16.46
CA THR A 38 0.61 3.18 17.03
C THR A 38 1.98 2.95 16.38
N ALA A 39 2.85 2.23 17.07
CA ALA A 39 4.15 1.80 16.56
C ALA A 39 4.33 0.31 16.81
N PHE A 40 4.89 -0.40 15.84
CA PHE A 40 5.16 -1.83 16.01
C PHE A 40 6.38 -2.02 16.93
N PRO A 41 6.31 -2.90 17.94
CA PRO A 41 7.41 -3.10 18.87
C PRO A 41 8.54 -3.88 18.21
N PHE A 42 9.75 -3.32 18.23
CA PHE A 42 10.99 -3.98 17.82
C PHE A 42 11.80 -4.36 19.08
N PRO A 43 12.56 -5.47 19.05
CA PRO A 43 13.38 -5.89 20.18
C PRO A 43 14.62 -5.01 20.33
N THR A 44 15.29 -5.09 21.48
CA THR A 44 16.55 -4.40 21.75
C THR A 44 17.79 -5.25 21.43
N ALA A 45 17.60 -6.51 21.03
CA ALA A 45 18.65 -7.44 20.62
C ALA A 45 18.16 -8.30 19.44
N THR A 46 19.09 -8.85 18.66
CA THR A 46 18.79 -9.75 17.55
C THR A 46 18.04 -10.99 18.04
N MET A 47 17.18 -11.56 17.19
CA MET A 47 16.35 -12.72 17.50
C MET A 47 16.45 -13.76 16.38
N SER A 48 16.50 -15.02 16.78
CA SER A 48 16.34 -16.16 15.88
C SER A 48 14.95 -16.15 15.22
N PRO A 49 14.71 -16.94 14.17
CA PRO A 49 13.37 -17.04 13.60
C PRO A 49 12.27 -17.46 14.57
N ASP A 50 12.56 -18.42 15.45
CA ASP A 50 11.60 -18.87 16.46
C ASP A 50 11.24 -17.73 17.44
N ASP A 51 12.24 -17.03 17.98
CA ASP A 51 12.02 -15.90 18.89
C ASP A 51 11.33 -14.72 18.20
N ALA A 52 11.66 -14.47 16.93
CA ALA A 52 11.02 -13.42 16.13
C ALA A 52 9.53 -13.75 15.91
N GLN A 53 9.20 -15.00 15.59
CA GLN A 53 7.83 -15.46 15.45
C GLN A 53 7.03 -15.26 16.75
N ASP A 54 7.61 -15.61 17.90
CA ASP A 54 6.98 -15.43 19.21
C ASP A 54 6.71 -13.95 19.51
N LEU A 55 7.67 -13.06 19.23
CA LEU A 55 7.48 -11.61 19.39
C LEU A 55 6.38 -11.08 18.47
N LEU A 56 6.42 -11.42 17.18
CA LEU A 56 5.46 -10.92 16.20
C LEU A 56 4.04 -11.36 16.56
N THR A 57 3.83 -12.65 16.83
CA THR A 57 2.50 -13.18 17.15
C THR A 57 1.94 -12.64 18.47
N SER A 58 2.79 -12.40 19.48
CA SER A 58 2.36 -11.91 20.79
C SER A 58 2.23 -10.38 20.89
N ARG A 59 2.99 -9.62 20.11
CA ARG A 59 3.12 -8.15 20.29
C ARG A 59 2.64 -7.32 19.12
N TRP A 60 2.51 -7.88 17.92
CA TRP A 60 2.10 -7.14 16.72
C TRP A 60 0.61 -7.23 16.42
N GLY A 61 -0.21 -7.78 17.32
CA GLY A 61 -1.68 -7.80 17.14
C GLY A 61 -2.12 -8.51 15.87
N LEU A 62 -1.52 -9.67 15.58
CA LEU A 62 -1.79 -10.41 14.35
C LEU A 62 -3.18 -11.04 14.37
N ILE A 63 -3.87 -11.01 13.23
CA ILE A 63 -5.15 -11.69 13.11
C ILE A 63 -5.00 -13.18 13.37
N LYS A 64 -5.88 -13.76 14.19
CA LYS A 64 -5.81 -15.17 14.63
C LYS A 64 -4.47 -15.53 15.29
N GLY A 65 -3.69 -14.55 15.76
CA GLY A 65 -2.43 -14.74 16.49
C GLY A 65 -1.36 -15.51 15.70
N ARG A 66 -1.35 -15.41 14.36
CA ARG A 66 -0.45 -16.21 13.52
C ARG A 66 0.17 -15.41 12.38
N ILE A 67 1.29 -15.95 11.89
CA ILE A 67 1.89 -15.61 10.61
C ILE A 67 1.27 -16.55 9.56
N GLN A 68 0.88 -16.01 8.40
CA GLN A 68 0.20 -16.77 7.36
C GLN A 68 1.19 -17.60 6.55
N ASP A 69 2.30 -16.97 6.15
CA ASP A 69 3.36 -17.57 5.33
C ASP A 69 4.74 -17.13 5.81
N GLY A 70 5.73 -18.03 5.67
CA GLY A 70 7.15 -17.71 5.89
C GLY A 70 7.49 -17.41 7.35
N ASN A 71 7.02 -18.24 8.29
CA ASN A 71 7.34 -18.02 9.71
C ASN A 71 8.83 -18.23 10.02
N ASP A 72 9.50 -19.11 9.28
CA ASP A 72 10.92 -19.43 9.40
C ASP A 72 11.85 -18.47 8.62
N THR A 73 11.30 -17.57 7.80
CA THR A 73 12.08 -16.60 7.00
C THR A 73 12.29 -15.26 7.71
N LEU A 74 11.68 -15.08 8.88
CA LEU A 74 11.71 -13.83 9.64
C LEU A 74 12.78 -13.90 10.71
N ALA A 75 13.54 -12.83 10.92
CA ALA A 75 14.49 -12.71 12.04
C ALA A 75 14.70 -11.24 12.39
N PHE A 76 15.07 -10.95 13.63
CA PHE A 76 15.62 -9.62 13.96
C PHE A 76 17.14 -9.67 13.92
N VAL A 77 17.76 -8.87 13.08
CA VAL A 77 19.22 -8.85 12.83
C VAL A 77 19.78 -7.46 13.06
N ASP A 78 21.09 -7.34 13.18
CA ASP A 78 21.75 -6.02 13.17
C ASP A 78 21.43 -5.29 11.86
N ASP A 79 21.30 -3.97 11.92
CA ASP A 79 21.09 -3.15 10.73
C ASP A 79 22.26 -3.36 9.74
N PRO A 80 22.01 -3.91 8.54
CA PRO A 80 23.07 -4.12 7.54
C PRO A 80 23.53 -2.83 6.86
N PHE A 81 22.78 -1.73 7.00
CA PHE A 81 22.98 -0.46 6.31
C PHE A 81 22.96 0.74 7.27
N PRO A 82 23.72 0.73 8.38
CA PRO A 82 23.65 1.78 9.40
C PRO A 82 24.12 3.14 8.87
N ASP A 83 25.03 3.14 7.89
CA ASP A 83 25.61 4.34 7.27
C ASP A 83 24.90 4.73 5.95
N GLN A 84 23.81 4.04 5.61
CA GLN A 84 23.04 4.31 4.38
C GLN A 84 21.56 4.56 4.72
N PRO A 85 21.25 5.61 5.51
CA PRO A 85 19.90 5.87 5.96
C PRO A 85 19.01 6.39 4.81
N ALA A 86 17.69 6.39 5.02
CA ALA A 86 16.77 6.92 4.03
C ALA A 86 17.05 8.42 3.78
N PRO A 87 17.02 8.91 2.52
CA PRO A 87 17.26 10.32 2.24
C PRO A 87 16.42 11.22 3.16
N GLY A 88 17.07 12.20 3.78
CA GLY A 88 16.49 13.19 4.69
C GLY A 88 15.86 12.64 5.99
N SER A 89 16.25 11.43 6.40
CA SER A 89 16.35 11.16 7.84
C SER A 89 17.32 12.19 8.46
N SER A 90 16.84 13.05 9.35
CA SER A 90 17.74 13.78 10.25
C SER A 90 18.52 12.74 11.05
N GLU A 91 19.84 12.91 11.17
CA GLU A 91 20.79 12.04 11.90
C GLU A 91 20.45 11.84 13.41
N ASP A 92 19.29 12.27 13.87
CA ASP A 92 18.78 12.06 15.22
C ASP A 92 18.10 10.70 15.36
N THR A 93 18.81 9.64 14.97
CA THR A 93 18.50 8.28 15.39
C THR A 93 19.70 7.73 16.12
N SER A 94 19.68 7.85 17.44
CA SER A 94 20.53 7.14 18.39
C SER A 94 20.33 5.61 18.35
N SER A 95 19.98 5.03 17.19
CA SER A 95 19.53 3.65 17.00
C SER A 95 20.27 2.94 15.87
N THR A 96 21.49 3.38 15.51
CA THR A 96 22.36 2.64 14.57
C THR A 96 22.71 1.23 15.06
N SER A 97 22.37 0.89 16.32
CA SER A 97 22.52 -0.45 16.89
C SER A 97 21.19 -1.19 17.14
N ALA A 98 20.04 -0.63 16.74
CA ALA A 98 18.76 -1.30 16.98
C ALA A 98 18.55 -2.42 15.94
N PRO A 99 18.12 -3.62 16.36
CA PRO A 99 17.79 -4.69 15.43
C PRO A 99 16.68 -4.29 14.46
N VAL A 100 16.75 -4.81 13.24
CA VAL A 100 15.77 -4.63 12.18
C VAL A 100 15.14 -5.96 11.80
N LEU A 101 13.91 -5.93 11.29
CA LEU A 101 13.22 -7.14 10.85
C LEU A 101 13.74 -7.52 9.47
N ARG A 102 14.46 -8.63 9.36
CA ARG A 102 14.85 -9.25 8.10
C ARG A 102 13.78 -10.23 7.63
N VAL A 103 13.53 -10.23 6.33
CA VAL A 103 12.78 -11.28 5.63
C VAL A 103 13.73 -11.94 4.62
N THR A 104 13.82 -13.27 4.67
CA THR A 104 14.62 -14.07 3.74
C THR A 104 13.79 -14.55 2.54
N TYR A 105 14.35 -14.43 1.34
CA TYR A 105 13.84 -15.01 0.10
C TYR A 105 14.85 -16.06 -0.37
N PRO A 106 14.61 -17.38 -0.16
CA PRO A 106 15.50 -18.42 -0.64
C PRO A 106 15.66 -18.39 -2.16
N ALA A 107 16.83 -18.80 -2.69
CA ALA A 107 16.99 -19.00 -4.13
C ALA A 107 15.89 -19.92 -4.69
N GLY A 108 15.31 -19.55 -5.83
CA GLY A 108 14.17 -20.22 -6.46
C GLY A 108 12.80 -19.84 -5.89
N SER A 109 12.73 -18.99 -4.85
CA SER A 109 11.46 -18.60 -4.25
C SER A 109 10.72 -17.50 -5.03
N PHE A 110 9.39 -17.64 -5.06
CA PHE A 110 8.41 -16.67 -5.54
C PHE A 110 7.13 -16.78 -4.68
N SER A 111 5.94 -16.63 -5.28
CA SER A 111 4.66 -16.81 -4.59
C SER A 111 4.43 -18.27 -4.13
N HIS A 112 3.23 -18.58 -3.63
CA HIS A 112 2.86 -19.91 -3.12
C HIS A 112 3.71 -20.37 -1.92
N SER A 113 4.06 -19.43 -1.04
CA SER A 113 4.73 -19.70 0.23
C SER A 113 6.11 -20.36 0.08
N THR A 114 6.81 -20.08 -1.02
CA THR A 114 8.17 -20.60 -1.28
C THR A 114 9.27 -19.70 -0.70
N GLY A 115 8.93 -18.47 -0.28
CA GLY A 115 9.84 -17.53 0.37
C GLY A 115 9.11 -16.24 0.77
N GLY A 116 9.84 -15.33 1.42
CA GLY A 116 9.24 -14.10 1.93
C GLY A 116 8.37 -14.37 3.16
N ALA A 117 7.46 -13.44 3.47
CA ALA A 117 6.54 -13.58 4.61
C ALA A 117 5.21 -12.86 4.37
N GLN A 118 4.14 -13.41 4.95
CA GLN A 118 2.83 -12.77 4.95
C GLN A 118 2.17 -12.84 6.32
N PHE A 119 1.68 -11.71 6.81
CA PHE A 119 0.80 -11.63 7.96
C PHE A 119 -0.07 -10.37 7.96
N ILE A 120 -1.15 -10.42 8.72
CA ILE A 120 -2.07 -9.29 8.87
C ILE A 120 -2.07 -8.86 10.33
N ASN A 121 -1.76 -7.59 10.55
CA ASN A 121 -2.04 -6.93 11.82
C ASN A 121 -3.44 -6.30 11.75
N LEU A 122 -4.20 -6.43 12.84
CA LEU A 122 -5.42 -5.66 13.04
C LEU A 122 -5.17 -4.51 14.00
N TRP A 123 -5.57 -3.32 13.60
CA TRP A 123 -5.57 -2.14 14.44
C TRP A 123 -6.95 -1.49 14.38
N ASN A 124 -7.64 -1.50 15.51
CA ASN A 124 -8.99 -0.96 15.64
C ASN A 124 -8.96 0.36 16.43
N SER A 125 -9.86 1.27 16.10
CA SER A 125 -10.08 2.48 16.89
C SER A 125 -10.75 2.12 18.23
N THR A 126 -10.39 2.84 19.29
CA THR A 126 -10.81 2.57 20.68
C THR A 126 -12.29 2.78 20.99
N ASN A 127 -13.12 3.18 20.01
CA ASN A 127 -14.58 3.24 20.20
C ASN A 127 -15.22 1.85 20.31
N ALA A 128 -14.48 0.78 20.01
CA ALA A 128 -14.94 -0.61 20.10
C ALA A 128 -14.77 -1.25 21.50
N SER A 129 -14.38 -0.50 22.54
CA SER A 129 -13.84 -1.08 23.79
C SER A 129 -14.85 -1.78 24.72
N THR A 130 -16.10 -2.07 24.31
CA THR A 130 -17.10 -2.73 25.17
C THR A 130 -18.01 -3.76 24.51
N ALA A 131 -17.91 -4.03 23.20
CA ALA A 131 -18.80 -4.99 22.53
C ALA A 131 -18.10 -6.32 22.24
N GLN A 132 -18.85 -7.43 22.35
CA GLN A 132 -18.40 -8.75 21.90
C GLN A 132 -18.09 -8.69 20.40
N PHE A 133 -16.97 -9.30 19.97
CA PHE A 133 -16.52 -9.35 18.57
C PHE A 133 -17.58 -9.89 17.59
N SER A 134 -18.58 -10.63 18.06
CA SER A 134 -19.68 -11.17 17.25
C SER A 134 -20.74 -10.16 16.83
N ASP A 135 -20.81 -9.01 17.52
CA ASP A 135 -21.91 -8.04 17.38
C ASP A 135 -21.45 -6.69 16.78
N LEU A 136 -20.16 -6.59 16.42
CA LEU A 136 -19.54 -5.39 15.86
C LEU A 136 -19.73 -5.33 14.34
N ASP A 137 -20.33 -4.25 13.83
CA ASP A 137 -20.24 -3.88 12.42
C ASP A 137 -18.85 -3.27 12.15
N SER A 138 -18.27 -3.46 10.96
CA SER A 138 -16.97 -2.84 10.68
C SER A 138 -17.00 -1.31 10.60
N SER A 139 -18.20 -0.72 10.50
CA SER A 139 -18.38 0.72 10.72
C SER A 139 -18.10 1.15 12.18
N ASP A 140 -18.21 0.24 13.16
CA ASP A 140 -17.85 0.46 14.57
C ASP A 140 -16.40 0.08 14.89
N ILE A 141 -15.74 -0.69 14.02
CA ILE A 141 -14.37 -1.18 14.18
C ILE A 141 -13.46 -0.77 13.02
N GLY A 142 -12.60 0.21 13.26
CA GLY A 142 -11.56 0.63 12.33
C GLY A 142 -11.52 2.13 12.14
N PHE A 143 -11.00 2.53 10.98
CA PHE A 143 -10.66 3.90 10.63
C PHE A 143 -11.25 4.26 9.26
N GLY A 144 -11.68 5.51 9.13
CA GLY A 144 -12.01 6.11 7.84
C GLY A 144 -10.76 6.53 7.06
N SER A 145 -9.66 6.81 7.77
CA SER A 145 -8.37 7.17 7.19
C SER A 145 -7.23 6.51 7.95
N LEU A 146 -6.27 5.92 7.25
CA LEU A 146 -5.04 5.34 7.80
C LEU A 146 -3.82 5.86 7.07
N LEU A 147 -2.75 6.12 7.81
CA LEU A 147 -1.41 6.40 7.29
C LEU A 147 -0.46 5.33 7.83
N LEU A 148 0.29 4.68 6.96
CA LEU A 148 1.37 3.75 7.29
C LEU A 148 2.71 4.40 6.97
N GLU A 149 3.66 4.33 7.89
CA GLU A 149 5.08 4.62 7.64
C GLU A 149 5.93 3.39 7.94
N TYR A 150 6.92 3.13 7.09
CA TYR A 150 8.02 2.21 7.39
C TYR A 150 9.26 2.57 6.55
N GLU A 151 10.41 2.08 6.96
CA GLU A 151 11.60 2.06 6.13
C GLU A 151 11.88 0.63 5.66
N VAL A 152 12.30 0.49 4.40
CA VAL A 152 12.67 -0.77 3.78
C VAL A 152 14.04 -0.66 3.11
N ALA A 153 14.89 -1.66 3.33
CA ALA A 153 16.13 -1.85 2.60
C ALA A 153 16.14 -3.21 1.90
N PHE A 154 16.92 -3.28 0.84
CA PHE A 154 17.16 -4.49 0.05
C PHE A 154 18.65 -4.78 0.11
N ASP A 155 19.06 -6.06 0.04
CA ASP A 155 20.48 -6.41 -0.13
C ASP A 155 21.12 -5.59 -1.27
N ALA A 156 22.42 -5.30 -1.16
CA ALA A 156 23.09 -4.40 -2.12
C ALA A 156 23.11 -4.93 -3.55
N ASP A 157 23.08 -6.26 -3.70
CA ASP A 157 23.05 -7.02 -4.95
C ASP A 157 21.66 -7.63 -5.23
N PHE A 158 20.60 -7.08 -4.64
CA PHE A 158 19.22 -7.55 -4.83
C PHE A 158 18.85 -7.62 -6.32
N ASP A 159 18.53 -8.83 -6.80
CA ASP A 159 18.00 -9.03 -8.14
C ASP A 159 16.49 -8.78 -8.12
N TRP A 160 16.06 -7.74 -8.84
CA TRP A 160 14.65 -7.34 -8.87
C TRP A 160 13.75 -8.32 -9.61
N VAL A 161 14.32 -9.18 -10.47
CA VAL A 161 13.60 -10.08 -11.39
C VAL A 161 12.47 -9.32 -12.09
N GLN A 162 11.23 -9.80 -12.02
CA GLN A 162 10.04 -9.15 -12.59
C GLN A 162 9.27 -8.31 -11.55
N GLY A 163 9.55 -8.52 -10.26
CA GLY A 163 8.90 -7.80 -9.19
C GLY A 163 8.52 -8.65 -7.98
N GLY A 164 7.94 -7.99 -7.00
CA GLY A 164 7.45 -8.62 -5.78
C GLY A 164 6.58 -7.70 -4.95
N LYS A 165 5.96 -8.24 -3.91
CA LYS A 165 5.04 -7.50 -3.04
C LYS A 165 5.79 -6.84 -1.91
N LEU A 166 5.24 -5.75 -1.38
CA LEU A 166 5.70 -5.08 -0.18
C LEU A 166 4.50 -4.72 0.72
N PRO A 167 4.75 -4.52 2.03
CA PRO A 167 3.69 -4.19 2.99
C PRO A 167 2.87 -2.96 2.62
N GLY A 168 1.59 -2.99 2.97
CA GLY A 168 0.68 -1.87 2.79
C GLY A 168 -0.59 -1.95 3.65
N LEU A 169 -1.53 -1.05 3.41
CA LEU A 169 -2.74 -0.94 4.21
C LEU A 169 -3.86 -1.87 3.70
N ARG A 170 -4.79 -2.19 4.59
CA ARG A 170 -5.96 -3.02 4.29
C ARG A 170 -7.22 -2.55 5.02
N GLY A 171 -8.37 -3.05 4.57
CA GLY A 171 -9.64 -2.88 5.27
C GLY A 171 -10.61 -4.03 5.03
N GLY A 172 -11.68 -4.06 5.83
CA GLY A 172 -12.66 -5.15 5.88
C GLY A 172 -12.29 -6.28 6.86
N LEU A 173 -13.20 -7.20 7.13
CA LEU A 173 -12.93 -8.33 8.04
C LEU A 173 -12.51 -9.60 7.32
N ASP A 174 -12.73 -9.69 6.01
CA ASP A 174 -12.21 -10.78 5.22
C ASP A 174 -10.66 -10.71 5.22
N SER A 175 -10.04 -11.71 5.83
CA SER A 175 -8.58 -11.83 5.96
C SER A 175 -7.93 -12.61 4.82
N THR A 176 -8.74 -13.15 3.93
CA THR A 176 -8.35 -14.00 2.79
C THR A 176 -8.68 -13.35 1.45
N GLY A 177 -9.60 -12.39 1.43
CA GLY A 177 -9.99 -11.60 0.27
C GLY A 177 -9.00 -10.52 -0.17
N CYS A 178 -9.30 -9.88 -1.30
CA CYS A 178 -8.56 -8.75 -1.86
C CYS A 178 -7.05 -8.98 -2.04
N SER A 179 -6.67 -10.20 -2.42
CA SER A 179 -5.29 -10.62 -2.71
C SER A 179 -5.25 -11.92 -3.53
N GLY A 180 -4.13 -12.23 -4.17
CA GLY A 180 -3.92 -13.53 -4.84
C GLY A 180 -4.90 -13.88 -5.95
N GLY A 181 -5.57 -12.88 -6.53
CA GLY A 181 -6.63 -13.07 -7.53
C GLY A 181 -8.02 -13.35 -6.94
N SER A 182 -8.17 -13.28 -5.61
CA SER A 182 -9.47 -13.32 -4.94
C SER A 182 -10.04 -11.91 -4.81
N GLU A 183 -11.30 -11.76 -5.22
CA GLU A 183 -12.08 -10.50 -5.22
C GLU A 183 -11.40 -9.33 -5.99
N PRO A 184 -10.97 -9.52 -7.25
CA PRO A 184 -10.50 -8.41 -8.08
C PRO A 184 -11.67 -7.53 -8.57
N GLY A 185 -11.33 -6.38 -9.17
CA GLY A 185 -12.29 -5.50 -9.83
C GLY A 185 -13.43 -5.02 -8.93
N VAL A 186 -14.67 -5.17 -9.40
CA VAL A 186 -15.87 -4.68 -8.70
C VAL A 186 -16.18 -5.39 -7.38
N ALA A 187 -15.63 -6.61 -7.18
CA ALA A 187 -15.81 -7.36 -5.94
C ALA A 187 -14.92 -6.82 -4.81
N ALA A 188 -13.79 -6.19 -5.17
CA ALA A 188 -13.03 -5.41 -4.21
C ALA A 188 -13.93 -4.29 -3.68
N GLY A 189 -13.86 -4.01 -2.38
CA GLY A 189 -14.65 -2.98 -1.69
C GLY A 189 -16.01 -3.44 -1.16
N ASP A 190 -16.51 -4.63 -1.53
CA ASP A 190 -17.74 -5.20 -0.95
C ASP A 190 -17.48 -5.79 0.45
N SER A 191 -16.39 -6.55 0.60
CA SER A 191 -15.98 -7.26 1.82
C SER A 191 -14.65 -6.77 2.39
N CYS A 192 -13.73 -6.29 1.53
CA CYS A 192 -12.40 -5.82 1.89
C CYS A 192 -11.81 -4.85 0.86
N PHE A 193 -10.63 -4.31 1.17
CA PHE A 193 -9.71 -3.73 0.18
C PHE A 193 -8.26 -3.95 0.64
N SER A 194 -7.31 -3.85 -0.29
CA SER A 194 -5.88 -3.77 0.06
C SER A 194 -5.14 -2.78 -0.83
N THR A 195 -4.15 -2.09 -0.27
CA THR A 195 -3.27 -1.15 -0.98
C THR A 195 -1.83 -1.50 -0.63
N ARG A 196 -1.31 -2.55 -1.25
CA ARG A 196 0.09 -2.97 -1.06
C ARG A 196 1.00 -2.16 -1.97
N LEU A 197 2.29 -2.34 -1.78
CA LEU A 197 3.27 -1.88 -2.76
C LEU A 197 3.80 -3.06 -3.57
N MET A 198 4.38 -2.76 -4.73
CA MET A 198 5.23 -3.68 -5.43
C MET A 198 6.54 -3.01 -5.85
N TRP A 199 7.60 -3.81 -5.87
CA TRP A 199 8.73 -3.53 -6.77
C TRP A 199 8.50 -4.26 -8.10
N ARG A 200 9.14 -3.74 -9.14
CA ARG A 200 9.23 -4.29 -10.49
C ARG A 200 10.70 -4.38 -10.90
N THR A 201 10.92 -4.78 -12.15
CA THR A 201 12.23 -4.73 -12.81
C THR A 201 12.96 -3.42 -12.49
N GLU A 202 14.27 -3.50 -12.24
CA GLU A 202 15.12 -2.33 -11.97
C GLU A 202 14.72 -1.52 -10.72
N GLY A 203 13.94 -2.13 -9.81
CA GLY A 203 13.50 -1.48 -8.56
C GLY A 203 12.35 -0.49 -8.74
N ALA A 204 11.76 -0.39 -9.94
CA ALA A 204 10.61 0.47 -10.17
C ALA A 204 9.46 0.13 -9.21
N GLY A 205 8.92 1.13 -8.53
CA GLY A 205 7.85 0.96 -7.56
C GLY A 205 6.46 1.24 -8.14
N GLU A 206 5.43 0.63 -7.56
CA GLU A 206 4.02 0.95 -7.80
C GLU A 206 3.20 0.78 -6.53
N VAL A 207 2.08 1.49 -6.43
CA VAL A 207 0.98 1.08 -5.56
C VAL A 207 0.22 -0.03 -6.27
N TYR A 208 -0.02 -1.13 -5.56
CA TYR A 208 -0.75 -2.29 -6.06
C TYR A 208 -1.99 -2.53 -5.21
N ALA A 209 -3.13 -2.09 -5.72
CA ALA A 209 -4.37 -1.99 -4.97
C ALA A 209 -5.45 -2.97 -5.47
N TYR A 210 -6.08 -3.67 -4.54
CA TYR A 210 -7.39 -4.28 -4.75
C TYR A 210 -8.43 -3.30 -4.25
N ALA A 211 -9.03 -2.55 -5.17
CA ALA A 211 -10.09 -1.57 -4.94
C ALA A 211 -11.07 -1.60 -6.12
N PRO A 212 -12.34 -1.20 -5.92
CA PRO A 212 -13.32 -1.11 -6.99
C PRO A 212 -12.78 -0.40 -8.24
N GLU A 213 -12.78 -1.11 -9.36
CA GLU A 213 -12.40 -0.57 -10.65
C GLU A 213 -13.55 0.27 -11.24
N THR A 214 -13.19 1.40 -11.85
CA THR A 214 -14.12 2.26 -12.60
C THR A 214 -13.52 2.57 -13.96
N GLU A 215 -14.35 2.73 -14.98
CA GLU A 215 -13.91 3.09 -16.33
C GLU A 215 -13.00 4.33 -16.30
N SER A 216 -13.42 5.39 -15.61
CA SER A 216 -12.64 6.62 -15.44
C SER A 216 -11.30 6.44 -14.69
N LEU A 217 -11.15 5.41 -13.88
CA LEU A 217 -9.88 5.08 -13.23
C LEU A 217 -8.96 4.37 -14.24
N CYS A 218 -9.50 3.40 -14.97
CA CYS A 218 -8.73 2.56 -15.89
C CYS A 218 -8.36 3.25 -17.22
N GLU A 219 -8.98 4.40 -17.54
CA GLU A 219 -8.60 5.26 -18.67
C GLU A 219 -7.40 6.19 -18.39
N GLN A 220 -6.92 6.28 -17.15
CA GLN A 220 -5.80 7.15 -16.79
C GLN A 220 -4.45 6.52 -17.19
N ASP A 221 -3.57 7.33 -17.77
CA ASP A 221 -2.29 6.87 -18.34
C ASP A 221 -1.35 6.17 -17.33
N ASP A 222 -1.41 6.53 -16.05
CA ASP A 222 -0.58 5.95 -14.98
C ASP A 222 -1.28 4.84 -14.18
N ILE A 223 -2.41 4.34 -14.70
CA ILE A 223 -3.19 3.26 -14.12
C ILE A 223 -3.18 2.04 -15.04
N ILE A 224 -2.88 0.87 -14.47
CA ILE A 224 -2.96 -0.42 -15.17
C ILE A 224 -3.95 -1.29 -14.41
N CYS A 225 -5.19 -1.36 -14.92
CA CYS A 225 -6.23 -2.25 -14.41
C CYS A 225 -6.05 -3.68 -14.94
N ASN A 226 -6.59 -4.66 -14.22
CA ASN A 226 -6.52 -6.06 -14.58
C ASN A 226 -7.73 -6.80 -14.01
N ASP A 227 -8.48 -7.51 -14.86
CA ASP A 227 -9.72 -8.17 -14.44
C ASP A 227 -9.52 -9.28 -13.39
N ASP A 228 -8.32 -9.86 -13.31
CA ASP A 228 -7.99 -10.99 -12.45
C ASP A 228 -7.22 -10.57 -11.18
N TYR A 229 -6.65 -9.37 -11.15
CA TYR A 229 -5.63 -8.96 -10.18
C TYR A 229 -5.80 -7.51 -9.72
N GLY A 230 -4.91 -7.05 -8.84
CA GLY A 230 -4.93 -5.65 -8.37
C GLY A 230 -4.55 -4.65 -9.46
N VAL A 231 -5.03 -3.42 -9.29
CA VAL A 231 -4.72 -2.24 -10.08
C VAL A 231 -3.33 -1.71 -9.71
N SER A 232 -2.50 -1.47 -10.72
CA SER A 232 -1.19 -0.84 -10.56
C SER A 232 -1.31 0.66 -10.78
N MET A 233 -0.91 1.47 -9.79
CA MET A 233 -0.95 2.93 -9.85
C MET A 233 0.45 3.51 -9.75
N GLY A 234 0.81 4.36 -10.71
CA GLY A 234 2.06 5.11 -10.71
C GLY A 234 3.32 4.24 -10.84
N ARG A 235 3.25 3.13 -11.58
CA ARG A 235 4.41 2.26 -11.85
C ARG A 235 5.57 3.08 -12.42
N GLY A 236 6.74 2.99 -11.77
CA GLY A 236 7.95 3.66 -12.21
C GLY A 236 8.02 5.15 -11.87
N ARG A 237 7.04 5.72 -11.16
CA ARG A 237 7.12 7.10 -10.64
C ARG A 237 8.16 7.25 -9.53
N PHE A 238 8.60 6.15 -8.95
CA PHE A 238 9.68 6.05 -7.98
C PHE A 238 10.42 4.71 -8.16
N GLY A 239 11.63 4.61 -7.62
CA GLY A 239 12.43 3.40 -7.70
C GLY A 239 13.16 3.13 -6.39
N PHE A 240 12.98 1.93 -5.86
CA PHE A 240 13.69 1.43 -4.68
C PHE A 240 15.18 1.31 -4.96
N GLN A 241 16.00 1.72 -3.99
CA GLN A 241 17.45 1.60 -4.09
C GLN A 241 17.94 0.44 -3.21
N ALA A 242 18.66 -0.48 -3.83
CA ALA A 242 19.36 -1.56 -3.16
C ALA A 242 20.52 -1.03 -2.31
N GLY A 243 20.87 -1.75 -1.24
CA GLY A 243 22.02 -1.42 -0.39
C GLY A 243 21.84 -0.21 0.52
N ARG A 244 20.59 0.26 0.70
CA ARG A 244 20.26 1.40 1.56
C ARG A 244 18.80 1.40 2.00
N TRP A 245 18.52 2.20 3.02
CA TRP A 245 17.17 2.43 3.50
C TRP A 245 16.38 3.34 2.56
N ASN A 246 15.11 3.00 2.36
CA ASN A 246 14.12 3.74 1.59
C ASN A 246 12.91 3.97 2.49
N ARG A 247 12.39 5.19 2.59
CA ARG A 247 11.25 5.53 3.44
C ARG A 247 9.96 5.54 2.64
N ILE A 248 8.95 4.88 3.17
CA ILE A 248 7.60 4.81 2.64
C ILE A 248 6.64 5.47 3.62
N ALA A 249 5.80 6.37 3.13
CA ALA A 249 4.58 6.77 3.83
C ALA A 249 3.37 6.65 2.88
N MET A 250 2.36 5.87 3.27
CA MET A 250 1.17 5.59 2.47
C MET A 250 -0.08 6.01 3.23
N LEU A 251 -0.85 6.94 2.67
CA LEU A 251 -2.17 7.32 3.16
C LEU A 251 -3.25 6.59 2.37
N VAL A 252 -4.24 6.08 3.07
CA VAL A 252 -5.53 5.65 2.53
C VAL A 252 -6.64 6.42 3.25
N GLN A 253 -7.47 7.11 2.48
CA GLN A 253 -8.67 7.78 2.98
C GLN A 253 -9.89 7.22 2.25
N LEU A 254 -10.82 6.59 2.99
CA LEU A 254 -11.99 5.94 2.41
C LEU A 254 -12.97 6.96 1.85
N ASN A 255 -13.71 6.54 0.83
CA ASN A 255 -14.83 7.32 0.33
C ASN A 255 -16.00 7.35 1.32
N SER A 256 -16.70 8.49 1.38
CA SER A 256 -17.89 8.69 2.22
C SER A 256 -18.88 9.67 1.57
N PRO A 257 -20.17 9.34 1.46
CA PRO A 257 -20.77 8.03 1.75
C PRO A 257 -20.22 6.91 0.84
N ALA A 258 -20.57 5.65 1.09
CA ALA A 258 -20.04 4.49 0.32
C ALA A 258 -20.38 4.53 -1.19
N SER A 259 -21.33 5.36 -1.61
CA SER A 259 -21.67 5.63 -3.00
C SER A 259 -20.85 6.73 -3.67
N ALA A 260 -20.08 7.51 -2.91
CA ALA A 260 -19.23 8.56 -3.44
C ALA A 260 -17.90 8.00 -3.97
N SER A 261 -17.31 8.68 -4.96
CA SER A 261 -15.94 8.46 -5.41
C SER A 261 -15.10 9.66 -4.96
N ASN A 262 -14.86 9.77 -3.66
CA ASN A 262 -14.08 10.84 -3.04
C ASN A 262 -12.94 10.32 -2.14
N GLY A 263 -12.67 9.01 -2.16
CA GLY A 263 -11.56 8.40 -1.45
C GLY A 263 -10.22 8.68 -2.14
N ASN A 264 -9.13 8.54 -1.39
CA ASN A 264 -7.80 8.91 -1.83
C ASN A 264 -6.76 7.86 -1.40
N ILE A 265 -5.76 7.65 -2.25
CA ILE A 265 -4.51 6.97 -1.92
C ILE A 265 -3.35 7.92 -2.23
N GLU A 266 -2.48 8.15 -1.26
CA GLU A 266 -1.24 8.89 -1.48
C GLU A 266 -0.03 8.06 -1.06
N LEU A 267 1.04 8.13 -1.85
CA LEU A 267 2.32 7.52 -1.54
C LEU A 267 3.42 8.57 -1.57
N TYR A 268 4.19 8.61 -0.49
CA TYR A 268 5.40 9.39 -0.36
C TYR A 268 6.59 8.44 -0.29
N TYR A 269 7.58 8.69 -1.15
CA TYR A 269 8.83 7.96 -1.21
C TYR A 269 9.96 8.91 -0.81
N ASN A 270 10.71 8.57 0.23
CA ASN A 270 11.77 9.41 0.80
C ASN A 270 11.28 10.85 1.09
N GLY A 271 10.06 10.96 1.63
CA GLY A 271 9.42 12.23 1.98
C GLY A 271 8.89 13.05 0.80
N GLN A 272 8.97 12.55 -0.44
CA GLN A 272 8.42 13.22 -1.64
C GLN A 272 7.14 12.52 -2.12
N PRO A 273 6.07 13.25 -2.46
CA PRO A 273 4.87 12.65 -3.04
C PRO A 273 5.19 12.08 -4.42
N VAL A 274 4.91 10.79 -4.62
CA VAL A 274 5.18 10.07 -5.88
C VAL A 274 3.92 9.47 -6.51
N VAL A 275 2.88 9.21 -5.71
CA VAL A 275 1.54 8.83 -6.18
C VAL A 275 0.51 9.63 -5.39
N THR A 276 -0.44 10.24 -6.10
CA THR A 276 -1.61 10.92 -5.53
C THR A 276 -2.81 10.54 -6.36
N GLN A 277 -3.51 9.48 -5.95
CA GLN A 277 -4.70 9.01 -6.62
C GLN A 277 -5.94 9.47 -5.87
N GLN A 278 -6.76 10.27 -6.53
CA GLN A 278 -7.98 10.86 -5.97
C GLN A 278 -9.23 10.29 -6.63
N ASN A 279 -10.38 10.62 -6.06
CA ASN A 279 -11.70 10.24 -6.55
C ASN A 279 -11.90 8.73 -6.66
N LEU A 280 -11.32 7.99 -5.73
CA LEU A 280 -11.45 6.55 -5.65
C LEU A 280 -12.73 6.17 -4.92
N ARG A 281 -13.34 5.07 -5.35
CA ARG A 281 -14.30 4.31 -4.54
C ARG A 281 -13.54 3.12 -3.98
N LEU A 282 -13.14 3.19 -2.72
CA LEU A 282 -12.37 2.14 -2.03
C LEU A 282 -13.26 1.14 -1.31
N ARG A 283 -14.49 1.54 -0.97
CA ARG A 283 -15.52 0.69 -0.40
C ARG A 283 -16.86 0.88 -1.11
N ALA A 284 -17.62 -0.20 -1.19
CA ALA A 284 -18.97 -0.22 -1.73
C ALA A 284 -20.04 -0.11 -0.63
N THR A 285 -19.69 -0.45 0.61
CA THR A 285 -20.59 -0.43 1.78
C THR A 285 -19.95 0.35 2.93
N SER A 286 -20.75 0.88 3.86
CA SER A 286 -20.22 1.48 5.10
C SER A 286 -19.64 0.45 6.08
N ALA A 287 -19.95 -0.83 5.86
CA ALA A 287 -19.46 -1.98 6.63
C ALA A 287 -18.05 -2.42 6.18
N VAL A 288 -17.32 -1.60 5.44
CA VAL A 288 -15.88 -1.76 5.18
C VAL A 288 -15.14 -0.54 5.70
N SER A 289 -14.29 -0.75 6.71
CA SER A 289 -13.38 0.23 7.29
C SER A 289 -11.93 -0.20 7.12
N ALA A 290 -11.01 0.77 7.15
CA ALA A 290 -9.58 0.50 7.16
C ALA A 290 -9.19 0.00 8.55
N ASN A 291 -8.45 -1.11 8.66
CA ASN A 291 -8.27 -1.78 9.95
C ASN A 291 -6.91 -2.46 10.14
N GLY A 292 -5.88 -1.97 9.45
CA GLY A 292 -4.50 -2.25 9.81
C GLY A 292 -3.58 -2.51 8.63
N LEU A 293 -2.51 -3.24 8.94
CA LEU A 293 -1.40 -3.53 8.05
C LEU A 293 -1.58 -4.93 7.44
N PHE A 294 -1.40 -5.01 6.12
CA PHE A 294 -1.09 -6.25 5.43
C PHE A 294 0.41 -6.28 5.14
N PHE A 295 1.17 -6.98 5.98
CA PHE A 295 2.57 -7.29 5.70
C PHE A 295 2.60 -8.43 4.70
N SER A 296 3.04 -8.15 3.48
CA SER A 296 3.03 -9.09 2.36
C SER A 296 4.26 -8.82 1.53
N THR A 297 5.27 -9.68 1.64
CA THR A 297 6.51 -9.50 0.90
C THR A 297 7.05 -10.82 0.39
N PHE A 298 7.19 -10.93 -0.93
CA PHE A 298 7.62 -12.12 -1.66
C PHE A 298 7.87 -11.72 -3.12
N PHE A 299 8.74 -12.46 -3.81
CA PHE A 299 8.88 -12.37 -5.27
C PHE A 299 7.56 -12.80 -5.93
N GLY A 300 6.92 -11.89 -6.64
CA GLY A 300 5.49 -11.96 -6.98
C GLY A 300 5.23 -12.67 -8.30
N GLY A 301 3.99 -12.73 -8.78
CA GLY A 301 3.65 -13.51 -9.99
C GLY A 301 3.31 -14.97 -9.68
N SER A 302 3.02 -15.77 -10.69
CA SER A 302 2.43 -17.11 -10.52
C SER A 302 3.25 -18.23 -11.18
N ASP A 303 4.45 -17.94 -11.68
CA ASP A 303 5.31 -18.91 -12.36
C ASP A 303 6.80 -18.68 -12.05
N GLU A 304 7.64 -19.63 -12.45
CA GLU A 304 9.07 -19.67 -12.14
C GLU A 304 9.87 -18.49 -12.71
N SER A 305 9.35 -17.76 -13.71
CA SER A 305 10.05 -16.60 -14.29
C SER A 305 10.17 -15.42 -13.31
N TRP A 306 9.49 -15.51 -12.16
CA TRP A 306 9.56 -14.55 -11.07
C TRP A 306 10.48 -14.96 -9.92
N ALA A 307 11.00 -16.18 -9.94
CA ALA A 307 11.81 -16.70 -8.86
C ALA A 307 13.13 -15.93 -8.71
N THR A 308 13.50 -15.59 -7.47
CA THR A 308 14.81 -14.99 -7.21
C THR A 308 15.92 -16.00 -7.51
N PRO A 309 16.97 -15.65 -8.28
CA PRO A 309 18.05 -16.58 -8.59
C PRO A 309 18.95 -16.88 -7.38
N ASN A 310 18.99 -15.97 -6.41
CA ASN A 310 19.84 -16.04 -5.23
C ASN A 310 19.01 -15.93 -3.96
N THR A 311 19.53 -16.52 -2.86
CA THR A 311 18.99 -16.21 -1.54
C THR A 311 19.31 -14.75 -1.22
N THR A 312 18.28 -13.95 -0.99
CA THR A 312 18.40 -12.50 -0.73
C THR A 312 17.44 -12.06 0.36
N HIS A 313 17.53 -10.79 0.76
CA HIS A 313 16.80 -10.28 1.91
C HIS A 313 16.27 -8.87 1.68
N THR A 314 15.20 -8.59 2.42
CA THR A 314 14.72 -7.23 2.69
C THR A 314 14.69 -7.00 4.18
N TYR A 315 14.88 -5.75 4.59
CA TYR A 315 14.94 -5.34 5.98
C TYR A 315 13.89 -4.26 6.21
N PHE A 316 13.23 -4.30 7.36
CA PHE A 316 12.18 -3.36 7.73
C PHE A 316 12.45 -2.77 9.11
N ARG A 317 12.20 -1.48 9.28
CA ARG A 317 12.27 -0.78 10.57
C ARG A 317 11.31 0.41 10.62
N ASN A 318 11.21 1.02 11.79
CA ASN A 318 10.44 2.25 12.01
C ASN A 318 8.97 2.16 11.57
N MET A 319 8.34 1.00 11.75
CA MET A 319 6.96 0.77 11.33
C MET A 319 5.97 1.46 12.28
N ARG A 320 5.15 2.37 11.74
CA ARG A 320 4.18 3.18 12.49
C ARG A 320 2.90 3.34 11.70
N MET A 321 1.79 3.54 12.40
CA MET A 321 0.53 3.91 11.77
C MET A 321 -0.16 5.05 12.51
N TRP A 322 -0.87 5.88 11.77
CA TRP A 322 -1.80 6.88 12.28
C TRP A 322 -3.19 6.64 11.71
N GLY A 323 -4.22 7.01 12.45
CA GLY A 323 -5.60 6.78 12.04
C GLY A 323 -6.57 7.84 12.54
N SER A 324 -7.62 8.03 11.75
CA SER A 324 -8.83 8.78 12.13
C SER A 324 -10.06 7.93 11.80
N VAL A 325 -11.09 8.02 12.64
CA VAL A 325 -12.40 7.43 12.33
C VAL A 325 -13.08 8.16 11.17
N GLU A 326 -12.64 9.39 10.88
CA GLU A 326 -13.16 10.20 9.77
C GLU A 326 -12.65 9.69 8.41
N ALA A 327 -13.58 9.55 7.47
CA ALA A 327 -13.31 9.25 6.06
C ALA A 327 -13.17 10.55 5.25
N SER A 328 -13.08 10.46 3.92
CA SER A 328 -13.04 11.65 3.06
C SER A 328 -14.29 12.52 3.22
N ASN A 329 -14.08 13.83 3.36
CA ASN A 329 -15.12 14.85 3.35
C ASN A 329 -15.12 15.69 2.05
N SER A 330 -14.27 15.35 1.08
CA SER A 330 -14.20 16.03 -0.21
C SER A 330 -15.48 15.81 -1.02
N THR A 331 -15.96 16.83 -1.72
CA THR A 331 -17.11 16.72 -2.63
C THR A 331 -16.70 16.02 -3.94
N GLY A 332 -16.44 14.71 -3.90
CA GLY A 332 -16.13 13.94 -5.12
C GLY A 332 -17.38 13.63 -5.96
N SER A 333 -17.17 13.21 -7.21
CA SER A 333 -18.24 12.79 -8.12
C SER A 333 -18.90 11.48 -7.64
N VAL A 334 -20.23 11.38 -7.74
CA VAL A 334 -20.99 10.16 -7.44
C VAL A 334 -20.99 9.30 -8.71
N ASN A 335 -19.99 8.43 -8.88
CA ASN A 335 -19.94 7.52 -10.02
C ASN A 335 -20.40 6.12 -9.58
N ARG A 336 -21.51 5.64 -10.16
CA ARG A 336 -21.97 4.26 -9.94
C ARG A 336 -20.94 3.32 -10.57
N ALA A 337 -20.40 2.38 -9.79
CA ALA A 337 -19.59 1.29 -10.36
C ALA A 337 -20.44 0.54 -11.40
N SER A 338 -19.86 0.29 -12.57
CA SER A 338 -20.54 -0.40 -13.67
C SER A 338 -20.88 -1.82 -13.23
N ARG A 339 -22.18 -2.10 -13.05
CA ARG A 339 -22.67 -3.48 -12.97
C ARG A 339 -23.02 -3.92 -14.39
N ASN A 340 -22.22 -4.83 -14.95
CA ASN A 340 -22.65 -5.63 -16.10
C ASN A 340 -23.84 -6.50 -15.66
N GLY A 341 -25.07 -6.12 -16.04
CA GLY A 341 -26.25 -6.89 -15.68
C GLY A 341 -27.58 -6.34 -16.20
N GLY A 342 -27.89 -6.64 -17.47
CA GLY A 342 -29.26 -6.70 -18.02
C GLY A 342 -29.98 -5.37 -18.28
N PRO A 343 -30.97 -5.34 -19.20
CA PRO A 343 -31.69 -4.12 -19.52
C PRO A 343 -32.53 -3.67 -18.33
N ASP A 344 -32.40 -2.39 -17.99
CA ASP A 344 -33.10 -1.71 -16.91
C ASP A 344 -34.62 -1.78 -17.13
N VAL A 345 -35.30 -2.62 -16.36
CA VAL A 345 -36.77 -2.84 -16.45
C VAL A 345 -37.56 -1.55 -16.09
N LEU A 346 -36.89 -0.53 -15.54
CA LEU A 346 -37.48 0.78 -15.28
C LEU A 346 -37.59 1.67 -16.55
N ALA A 347 -36.78 1.43 -17.58
CA ALA A 347 -36.82 2.23 -18.82
C ALA A 347 -37.96 1.82 -19.77
N VAL A 348 -38.54 0.63 -19.60
CA VAL A 348 -39.61 0.11 -20.48
C VAL A 348 -41.01 0.62 -20.09
N MET A 349 -41.22 1.06 -18.85
CA MET A 349 -42.54 1.57 -18.43
C MET A 349 -42.82 3.04 -18.81
N LEU A 350 -41.80 3.83 -19.17
CA LEU A 350 -42.02 5.19 -19.66
C LEU A 350 -42.31 5.27 -21.18
N ALA A 351 -41.97 4.22 -21.94
CA ALA A 351 -42.14 4.21 -23.40
C ALA A 351 -43.53 3.73 -23.87
N MET A 352 -44.35 3.09 -23.01
CA MET A 352 -45.70 2.66 -23.37
C MET A 352 -46.82 3.63 -22.94
N GLY A 353 -46.49 4.75 -22.27
CA GLY A 353 -47.47 5.73 -21.80
C GLY A 353 -47.78 6.88 -22.77
N LEU A 354 -47.09 6.98 -23.92
CA LEU A 354 -47.18 8.13 -24.83
C LEU A 354 -47.76 7.81 -26.23
N ALA A 355 -48.30 6.61 -26.43
CA ALA A 355 -48.87 6.19 -27.73
C ALA A 355 -50.41 6.14 -27.79
N VAL A 356 -51.13 6.75 -26.83
CA VAL A 356 -52.61 6.84 -26.88
C VAL A 356 -53.06 8.27 -26.56
N ALA A 357 -52.69 9.25 -27.41
CA ALA A 357 -53.29 10.58 -27.39
C ALA A 357 -53.04 11.37 -28.69
N ALA A 358 -53.25 10.77 -29.87
CA ALA A 358 -53.27 11.54 -31.13
C ALA A 358 -53.94 10.76 -32.28
N ALA A 359 -55.25 10.51 -32.18
CA ALA A 359 -56.04 10.12 -33.35
C ALA A 359 -57.55 10.30 -33.11
N TRP A 360 -58.02 11.53 -32.85
CA TRP A 360 -59.40 11.95 -33.13
C TRP A 360 -59.42 13.49 -33.13
N VAL A 361 -59.28 14.11 -34.32
CA VAL A 361 -59.99 15.32 -34.78
C VAL A 361 -59.56 15.54 -36.24
N LEU A 362 -60.59 15.59 -37.11
CA LEU A 362 -60.65 15.80 -38.56
C LEU A 362 -60.50 14.55 -39.45
#